data_AF-A0A439VB51-F1
#
_entry.id   AF-A0A439VB51-F1
#
_cell.length_a   1.000
_cell.length_b   1.000
_cell.length_c   1.000
_cell.angle_alpha   90.00
_cell.angle_beta   90.00
_cell.angle_gamma   90.00
#
_symmetry.space_group_name_H-M   'P 1'
#
loop_
_entity.id
_entity.type
_entity.pdbx_description
1 polymer ?
#
loop_
_entity_poly.entity_id
_entity_poly.type
_entity_poly.pdbx_seq_one_letter_code
_entity_poly.pdbx_strand_id
1 'polypeptide(L)'
;MLPRGSLSGKRILLIIGGGIAAYKALDLIRRLRERGAAVRVVMTSAAQEFVTPLSVGALSADHVFTELFDRQDEHDIGHIRLSRETDLLVV
;
A
#
# COMPACT_ATOMS: atom_id res chain seq x y z
N MET A 1 -28.95 -5.34 4.82
CA MET A 1 -27.84 -4.57 4.22
C MET A 1 -26.74 -4.49 5.26
N LEU A 2 -25.61 -5.19 5.08
CA LEU A 2 -24.50 -5.14 6.05
C LEU A 2 -23.97 -3.70 6.13
N PRO A 3 -23.67 -3.17 7.33
CA PRO A 3 -23.13 -1.82 7.46
C PRO A 3 -21.82 -1.71 6.67
N ARG A 4 -21.71 -0.69 5.80
CA ARG A 4 -20.47 -0.39 5.10
C ARG A 4 -19.42 -0.03 6.15
N GLY A 5 -18.24 -0.67 6.09
CA GLY A 5 -17.13 -0.33 6.98
C GLY A 5 -16.80 1.16 6.90
N SER A 6 -16.26 1.74 7.98
CA SER A 6 -16.05 3.19 8.10
C SER A 6 -15.15 3.80 7.01
N LEU A 7 -14.37 2.98 6.30
CA LEU A 7 -13.49 3.36 5.19
C LEU A 7 -13.93 2.77 3.85
N SER A 8 -15.17 2.26 3.75
CA SER A 8 -15.69 1.67 2.52
C SER A 8 -15.58 2.64 1.34
N GLY A 9 -14.94 2.19 0.27
CA GLY A 9 -14.71 2.97 -0.95
C GLY A 9 -13.55 3.96 -0.88
N LYS A 10 -12.80 4.00 0.23
CA LYS A 10 -11.56 4.80 0.32
C LYS A 10 -10.39 4.05 -0.30
N ARG A 11 -9.59 4.77 -1.08
CA ARG A 11 -8.34 4.31 -1.69
C ARG A 11 -7.17 4.93 -0.93
N ILE A 12 -6.39 4.10 -0.26
CA ILE A 12 -5.26 4.53 0.57
C ILE A 12 -3.98 4.08 -0.10
N LEU A 13 -3.07 5.03 -0.31
CA LEU A 13 -1.69 4.76 -0.69
C LEU A 13 -0.84 4.77 0.58
N LEU A 14 -0.22 3.63 0.89
CA LEU A 14 0.69 3.47 2.02
C LEU A 14 2.13 3.38 1.51
N ILE A 15 3.00 4.25 1.97
CA ILE A 15 4.44 4.21 1.69
C ILE A 15 5.14 3.67 2.94
N ILE A 16 5.89 2.58 2.81
CA ILE A 16 6.62 1.98 3.93
C ILE A 16 8.10 2.37 3.82
N GLY A 17 8.57 3.13 4.81
CA GLY A 17 9.97 3.53 4.97
C GLY A 17 10.84 2.53 5.73
N GLY A 18 12.16 2.74 5.69
CA GLY A 18 13.16 1.90 6.36
C GLY A 18 13.35 2.22 7.83
N GLY A 19 12.42 1.79 8.68
CA GLY A 19 12.56 1.89 10.12
C GLY A 19 12.05 0.64 10.82
N ILE A 20 12.47 0.43 12.07
CA ILE A 20 12.06 -0.76 12.85
C ILE A 20 10.54 -0.89 12.98
N ALA A 21 9.79 0.21 12.85
CA ALA A 21 8.32 0.18 12.88
C ALA A 21 7.66 -0.41 11.63
N ALA A 22 8.41 -0.72 10.55
CA ALA A 22 7.87 -1.21 9.28
C ALA A 22 7.03 -2.49 9.45
N TYR A 23 7.36 -3.39 10.39
CA TYR A 23 6.55 -4.58 10.66
C TYR A 23 5.11 -4.25 11.11
N LYS A 24 4.89 -3.09 11.74
CA LYS A 24 3.55 -2.65 12.17
C LYS A 24 2.67 -2.27 10.97
N ALA A 25 3.26 -1.98 9.82
CA ALA A 25 2.51 -1.69 8.60
C ALA A 25 1.65 -2.90 8.17
N LEU A 26 2.09 -4.14 8.47
CA LEU A 26 1.31 -5.35 8.19
C LEU A 26 -0.04 -5.34 8.92
N ASP A 27 -0.03 -5.01 10.22
CA ASP A 27 -1.27 -4.90 11.00
C ASP A 27 -2.12 -3.70 10.56
N LEU A 28 -1.48 -2.58 10.18
CA LEU A 28 -2.18 -1.43 9.63
C LEU A 28 -2.94 -1.79 8.34
N ILE A 29 -2.29 -2.46 7.38
CA ILE A 29 -2.91 -2.89 6.12
C ILE A 29 -4.15 -3.75 6.40
N ARG A 30 -4.02 -4.77 7.27
CA ARG A 30 -5.13 -5.64 7.66
C ARG A 30 -6.30 -4.83 8.22
N ARG A 31 -6.04 -3.93 9.18
CA ARG A 31 -7.06 -3.09 9.83
C ARG A 31 -7.77 -2.13 8.87
N LEU A 32 -7.04 -1.56 7.91
CA LEU A 32 -7.62 -0.65 6.90
C LEU A 32 -8.57 -1.42 5.98
N ARG A 33 -8.16 -2.62 5.53
CA ARG A 33 -8.98 -3.48 4.67
C ARG A 33 -10.22 -4.01 5.38
N GLU A 34 -10.11 -4.40 6.65
CA GLU A 34 -11.27 -4.80 7.48
C GLU A 34 -12.32 -3.70 7.60
N ARG A 35 -11.91 -2.42 7.50
CA ARG A 35 -12.81 -1.26 7.48
C ARG A 35 -13.30 -0.90 6.07
N GLY A 36 -12.94 -1.67 5.05
CA GLY A 36 -13.40 -1.54 3.68
C GLY A 36 -12.56 -0.64 2.78
N ALA A 37 -11.35 -0.24 3.21
CA ALA A 37 -10.43 0.51 2.35
C ALA A 37 -9.75 -0.41 1.33
N ALA A 38 -9.53 0.10 0.12
CA ALA A 38 -8.54 -0.43 -0.80
C ALA A 38 -7.16 0.13 -0.41
N VAL A 39 -6.16 -0.73 -0.26
CA VAL A 39 -4.83 -0.34 0.21
C VAL A 39 -3.81 -0.74 -0.85
N ARG A 40 -3.16 0.25 -1.45
CA ARG A 40 -2.03 0.08 -2.37
C ARG A 40 -0.75 0.48 -1.66
N VAL A 41 0.34 -0.24 -1.89
CA VAL A 41 1.56 -0.08 -1.09
C VAL A 41 2.77 0.21 -1.96
N VAL A 42 3.59 1.17 -1.51
CA VAL A 42 4.95 1.41 -2.02
C VAL A 42 5.93 1.07 -0.91
N MET A 43 7.01 0.37 -1.21
CA MET A 43 8.06 0.02 -0.25
C MET A 43 9.39 0.62 -0.70
N THR A 44 10.07 1.30 0.22
CA THR A 44 11.49 1.65 0.02
C THR A 44 12.36 0.39 0.08
N SER A 45 13.53 0.40 -0.56
CA SER A 45 14.50 -0.71 -0.44
C SER A 45 14.87 -0.99 1.03
N ALA A 46 15.01 0.06 1.85
CA ALA A 46 15.29 -0.08 3.28
C ALA A 46 14.13 -0.68 4.09
N ALA A 47 12.86 -0.53 3.65
CA ALA A 47 11.74 -1.21 4.29
C ALA A 47 11.75 -2.72 4.04
N GLN A 48 12.29 -3.14 2.89
CA GLN A 48 12.36 -4.56 2.50
C GLN A 48 13.29 -5.38 3.40
N GLU A 49 14.24 -4.72 4.08
CA GLU A 49 15.09 -5.32 5.12
C GLU A 49 14.31 -5.71 6.39
N PHE A 50 13.13 -5.13 6.62
CA PHE A 50 12.30 -5.39 7.80
C PHE A 50 11.06 -6.24 7.48
N VAL A 51 10.47 -6.06 6.31
CA VAL A 51 9.25 -6.76 5.87
C VAL A 51 9.32 -7.07 4.38
N THR A 52 8.85 -8.25 3.98
CA THR A 52 8.95 -8.66 2.58
C THR A 52 7.80 -8.13 1.70
N PRO A 53 8.04 -7.83 0.41
CA PRO A 53 6.98 -7.52 -0.54
C PRO A 53 5.89 -8.61 -0.62
N LEU A 54 6.25 -9.89 -0.43
CA LEU A 54 5.30 -11.00 -0.40
C LEU A 54 4.29 -10.87 0.75
N SER A 55 4.78 -10.61 1.97
CA SER A 55 3.90 -10.43 3.14
C SER A 55 2.98 -9.22 2.97
N VAL A 56 3.51 -8.13 2.43
CA VAL A 56 2.74 -6.91 2.16
C VAL A 56 1.68 -7.17 1.09
N GLY A 57 2.04 -7.80 -0.03
CA GLY A 57 1.14 -8.11 -1.15
C GLY A 57 0.01 -9.07 -0.75
N ALA A 58 0.32 -10.08 0.07
CA ALA A 58 -0.70 -10.98 0.60
C ALA A 58 -1.74 -10.24 1.46
N LEU A 59 -1.30 -9.27 2.27
CA LEU A 59 -2.17 -8.50 3.14
C LEU A 59 -2.88 -7.36 2.43
N SER A 60 -2.30 -6.72 1.43
CA SER A 60 -2.96 -5.69 0.62
C SER A 60 -3.95 -6.29 -0.37
N ALA A 61 -3.68 -7.51 -0.85
CA ALA A 61 -4.30 -8.12 -2.03
C ALA A 61 -4.26 -7.20 -3.26
N ASP A 62 -3.17 -6.45 -3.40
CA ASP A 62 -2.87 -5.57 -4.53
C ASP A 62 -1.36 -5.64 -4.82
N HIS A 63 -0.95 -5.15 -5.99
CA HIS A 63 0.45 -5.01 -6.37
C HIS A 63 1.20 -4.10 -5.38
N VAL A 64 2.45 -4.46 -5.08
CA VAL A 64 3.34 -3.73 -4.18
C VAL A 64 4.47 -3.13 -5.01
N PHE A 65 4.51 -1.81 -5.08
CA PHE A 65 5.53 -1.09 -5.83
C PHE A 65 6.80 -1.02 -4.98
N THR A 66 7.89 -1.60 -5.47
CA THR A 66 9.19 -1.56 -4.78
C THR A 66 10.14 -0.54 -5.38
N GLU A 67 9.94 -0.20 -6.65
CA GLU A 67 10.77 0.74 -7.40
C GLU A 67 9.86 1.70 -8.19
N LEU A 68 9.99 3.01 -7.95
CA LEU A 68 9.14 4.01 -8.61
C LEU A 68 9.45 4.21 -10.11
N PHE A 69 10.59 3.70 -10.57
CA PHE A 69 11.14 3.88 -11.93
C PHE A 69 11.35 2.53 -12.65
N ASP A 70 10.67 1.47 -12.22
CA ASP A 70 10.77 0.19 -12.92
C ASP A 70 10.13 0.33 -14.30
N ARG A 71 10.91 0.08 -15.36
CA ARG A 71 10.46 0.21 -16.75
C ARG A 71 9.29 -0.71 -17.09
N GLN A 72 9.10 -1.81 -16.35
CA GLN A 72 7.94 -2.68 -16.54
C GLN A 72 6.65 -2.06 -16.00
N ASP A 73 6.75 -1.25 -14.94
CA ASP A 73 5.63 -0.50 -14.34
C ASP A 73 5.47 0.91 -14.95
N GLU A 74 6.49 1.42 -15.65
CA GLU A 74 6.51 2.73 -16.33
C GLU A 74 5.79 2.74 -17.69
N HIS A 75 5.32 1.59 -18.19
CA HIS A 75 4.53 1.55 -19.43
C HIS A 75 3.29 2.46 -19.40
N ASP A 76 2.90 2.97 -18.21
CA ASP A 76 1.70 3.76 -18.01
C ASP A 76 1.84 4.81 -16.88
N ILE A 77 2.92 5.60 -16.84
CA ILE A 77 3.08 6.76 -15.91
C ILE A 77 2.62 6.43 -14.45
N GLY A 78 3.08 5.30 -13.92
CA GLY A 78 2.49 4.67 -12.73
C GLY A 78 2.42 5.57 -11.50
N HIS A 79 3.44 6.38 -11.25
CA HIS A 79 3.52 7.26 -10.07
C HIS A 79 2.54 8.45 -10.10
N ILE A 80 2.23 9.00 -11.28
CA ILE A 80 1.23 10.08 -11.42
C ILE A 80 -0.18 9.50 -11.22
N ARG A 81 -0.44 8.32 -11.78
CA ARG A 81 -1.73 7.64 -11.65
C ARG A 81 -2.00 7.17 -10.22
N LEU A 82 -0.98 6.64 -9.55
CA LEU A 82 -0.97 6.33 -8.11
C LEU A 82 -1.44 7.50 -7.27
N SER A 83 -0.93 8.71 -7.53
CA SER A 83 -1.35 9.91 -6.80
C SER A 83 -2.80 10.33 -7.10
N ARG A 84 -3.26 10.23 -8.35
CA ARG A 84 -4.62 10.62 -8.75
C ARG A 84 -5.71 9.66 -8.30
N GLU A 85 -5.36 8.39 -8.13
CA GLU A 85 -6.29 7.33 -7.72
C GLU A 85 -6.35 7.13 -6.20
N THR A 86 -5.81 8.08 -5.42
CA THR A 86 -5.68 7.96 -3.97
C THR A 86 -6.47 9.05 -3.26
N ASP A 87 -7.24 8.67 -2.24
CA ASP A 87 -7.99 9.60 -1.40
C ASP A 87 -7.20 10.01 -0.14
N LEU A 88 -6.24 9.17 0.28
CA LEU A 88 -5.34 9.43 1.40
C LEU A 88 -3.97 8.79 1.17
N LEU A 89 -2.91 9.56 1.39
CA LEU A 89 -1.53 9.09 1.41
C LEU A 89 -1.02 9.01 2.86
N VAL A 90 -0.41 7.89 3.23
CA VAL A 90 0.20 7.63 4.54
C VAL A 90 1.65 7.19 4.33
N VAL A 91 2.57 7.70 5.16
CA VAL A 91 4.01 7.34 5.16
C VAL A 91 4.41 6.89 6.57
#